data_AF-A0A7Y5WQG6-F1
#
_entry.id   AF-A0A7Y5WQG6-F1
#
_cell.length_a   1.000
_cell.length_b   1.000
_cell.length_c   1.000
_cell.angle_alpha   90.00
_cell.angle_beta   90.00
_cell.angle_gamma   90.00
#
_symmetry.space_group_name_H-M   'P 1'
#
loop_
_entity.id
_entity.type
_entity.pdbx_description
1 polymer ?
#
loop_
_entity_poly.entity_id
_entity_poly.type
_entity_poly.pdbx_seq_one_letter_code
_entity_poly.pdbx_strand_id
1 'polypeptide(L)'
;MTRDLAEVLPRLQRDVAATLGPTYRQLIDDIASDVRALDVPRAGEKLVNDVQQHFHDTHVDATWPACPRHHKHPLWYRDGAWWCVEDGVAVAALGELPAKR
;
A
#
# COMPACT_ATOMS: atom_id res chain seq x y z
N MET A 1 -5.05 7.56 19.92
CA MET A 1 -4.08 8.03 18.90
C MET A 1 -3.43 6.82 18.26
N THR A 2 -3.77 6.54 17.00
CA THR A 2 -3.29 5.40 16.21
C THR A 2 -1.84 5.60 15.78
N ARG A 3 -0.90 5.35 16.71
CA ARG A 3 0.56 5.41 16.48
C ARG A 3 0.99 4.66 15.22
N ASP A 4 0.36 3.53 14.96
CA ASP A 4 0.50 2.70 13.76
C ASP A 4 0.21 3.48 12.45
N LEU A 5 -0.88 4.25 12.38
CA LEU A 5 -1.23 5.04 11.19
C LEU A 5 -0.15 6.07 10.84
N ALA A 6 0.40 6.74 11.86
CA ALA A 6 1.45 7.74 11.67
C ALA A 6 2.77 7.11 11.18
N GLU A 7 3.03 5.84 11.52
CA GLU A 7 4.21 5.09 11.07
C GLU A 7 4.03 4.52 9.65
N VAL A 8 2.81 4.06 9.33
CA VAL A 8 2.46 3.44 8.06
C VAL A 8 2.33 4.45 6.92
N LEU A 9 1.68 5.59 7.16
CA LEU A 9 1.42 6.61 6.13
C LEU A 9 2.66 7.01 5.30
N PRO A 10 3.78 7.45 5.90
CA PRO A 10 4.95 7.86 5.13
C PRO A 10 5.61 6.69 4.37
N ARG A 11 5.47 5.44 4.85
CA ARG A 11 6.01 4.26 4.18
C ARG A 11 5.16 3.88 2.96
N LEU A 12 3.83 3.91 3.10
CA LEU A 12 2.91 3.71 1.99
C LEU A 12 3.08 4.78 0.91
N GLN A 13 3.20 6.05 1.31
CA GLN A 13 3.47 7.16 0.37
C GLN A 13 4.76 6.93 -0.43
N ARG A 14 5.81 6.41 0.23
CA ARG A 14 7.07 6.10 -0.44
C ARG A 14 6.90 4.99 -1.47
N ASP A 15 6.22 3.90 -1.13
CA ASP A 15 5.98 2.78 -2.03
C ASP A 15 5.18 3.20 -3.26
N VAL A 16 4.11 3.97 -3.05
CA VAL A 16 3.30 4.52 -4.15
C VAL A 16 4.15 5.45 -5.00
N ALA A 17 4.91 6.37 -4.40
CA ALA A 17 5.77 7.29 -5.13
C ALA A 17 6.85 6.57 -5.95
N ALA A 18 7.45 5.51 -5.42
CA ALA A 18 8.47 4.73 -6.10
C ALA A 18 7.90 3.97 -7.31
N THR A 19 6.65 3.51 -7.24
CA THR A 19 6.09 2.56 -8.22
C THR A 19 5.09 3.17 -9.19
N LEU A 20 4.38 4.22 -8.80
CA LEU A 20 3.36 4.93 -9.58
C LEU A 20 3.65 6.43 -9.73
N GLY A 21 4.70 6.93 -9.09
CA GLY A 21 5.04 8.36 -9.07
C GLY A 21 4.33 9.14 -7.96
N PRO A 22 4.70 10.41 -7.76
CA PRO A 22 4.27 11.20 -6.59
C PRO A 22 2.81 11.70 -6.66
N THR A 23 2.12 11.51 -7.80
CA THR A 23 0.79 12.07 -8.09
C THR A 23 -0.28 11.71 -7.07
N TYR A 24 -0.20 10.52 -6.48
CA TYR A 24 -1.25 9.97 -5.61
C TYR A 24 -1.12 10.38 -4.14
N ARG A 25 -0.19 11.28 -3.80
CA ARG A 25 0.04 11.66 -2.40
C ARG A 25 -1.22 12.21 -1.72
N GLN A 26 -1.93 13.11 -2.39
CA GLN A 26 -3.15 13.72 -1.85
C GLN A 26 -4.24 12.68 -1.60
N LEU A 27 -4.45 11.75 -2.55
CA LEU A 27 -5.39 10.64 -2.39
C LEU A 27 -5.09 9.82 -1.12
N ILE A 28 -3.81 9.50 -0.88
CA ILE A 28 -3.40 8.74 0.30
C ILE A 28 -3.66 9.53 1.58
N ASP A 29 -3.38 10.85 1.57
CA ASP A 29 -3.64 11.72 2.71
C ASP A 29 -5.14 11.82 3.03
N ASP A 30 -5.99 11.88 2.00
CA ASP A 30 -7.45 11.91 2.13
C ASP A 30 -7.98 10.60 2.75
N ILE A 31 -7.56 9.43 2.22
CA ILE A 31 -7.92 8.13 2.78
C ILE A 31 -7.39 7.99 4.22
N ALA A 32 -6.19 8.48 4.52
CA ALA A 32 -5.65 8.46 5.88
C ALA A 32 -6.46 9.35 6.84
N SER A 33 -7.02 10.46 6.36
CA SER A 33 -7.94 11.29 7.13
C SER A 33 -9.24 10.54 7.44
N ASP A 34 -9.82 9.87 6.45
CA ASP A 34 -11.03 9.07 6.63
C ASP A 34 -10.80 7.92 7.62
N VAL A 35 -9.70 7.17 7.46
CA VAL A 35 -9.33 6.09 8.38
C VAL A 35 -9.11 6.61 9.80
N ARG A 36 -8.51 7.80 9.96
CA ARG A 36 -8.34 8.43 11.29
C ARG A 36 -9.69 8.76 11.92
N ALA A 37 -10.66 9.25 11.14
CA ALA A 37 -11.98 9.60 11.63
C ALA A 37 -12.80 8.37 12.07
N LEU A 38 -12.53 7.19 11.48
CA LEU A 38 -13.18 5.94 11.87
C LEU A 38 -12.70 5.38 13.23
N ASP A 39 -11.56 5.83 13.76
CA ASP A 39 -10.96 5.38 15.03
C ASP A 39 -10.91 3.86 15.22
N VAL A 40 -10.60 3.13 14.15
CA VAL A 40 -10.53 1.66 14.17
C VAL A 40 -9.20 1.14 14.72
N PRO A 41 -9.18 -0.07 15.33
CA PRO A 41 -7.94 -0.79 15.57
C PRO A 41 -7.17 -1.04 14.26
N ARG A 42 -5.84 -1.08 14.33
CA ARG A 42 -4.96 -1.33 13.17
C ARG A 42 -5.22 -0.40 11.98
N ALA A 43 -5.41 0.88 12.27
CA ALA A 43 -5.66 1.91 11.27
C ALA A 43 -4.61 1.92 10.13
N GLY A 44 -3.35 1.58 10.41
CA GLY A 44 -2.33 1.46 9.36
C GLY A 44 -2.64 0.34 8.36
N GLU A 45 -3.01 -0.85 8.84
CA GLU A 45 -3.43 -1.96 7.99
C GLU A 45 -4.67 -1.60 7.14
N LYS A 46 -5.65 -0.93 7.75
CA LYS A 46 -6.82 -0.44 7.02
C LYS A 46 -6.41 0.55 5.91
N LEU A 47 -5.54 1.53 6.22
CA LEU A 47 -5.07 2.51 5.23
C LEU A 47 -4.42 1.83 4.02
N VAL A 48 -3.52 0.86 4.25
CA VAL A 48 -2.85 0.18 3.13
C VAL A 48 -3.85 -0.59 2.28
N ASN A 49 -4.77 -1.31 2.92
CA ASN A 49 -5.80 -2.09 2.22
C ASN A 49 -6.76 -1.18 1.42
N ASP A 50 -7.21 -0.07 1.99
CA ASP A 50 -8.10 0.88 1.31
C ASP A 50 -7.42 1.52 0.09
N VAL A 51 -6.15 1.90 0.20
CA VAL A 51 -5.37 2.45 -0.93
C VAL A 51 -5.16 1.39 -2.01
N GLN A 52 -4.79 0.17 -1.63
CA GLN A 52 -4.62 -0.94 -2.57
C GLN A 52 -5.93 -1.22 -3.32
N GLN A 53 -7.03 -1.36 -2.58
CA GLN A 53 -8.34 -1.58 -3.17
C GLN A 53 -8.75 -0.43 -4.08
N HIS A 54 -8.51 0.83 -3.69
CA HIS A 54 -8.79 1.98 -4.55
C HIS A 54 -8.09 1.86 -5.91
N PHE A 55 -6.79 1.54 -5.94
CA PHE A 55 -6.08 1.41 -7.21
C PHE A 55 -6.57 0.25 -8.08
N HIS A 56 -7.03 -0.83 -7.45
CA HIS A 56 -7.62 -1.97 -8.15
C HIS A 56 -8.99 -1.63 -8.75
N ASP A 57 -9.88 -1.05 -7.94
CA ASP A 57 -11.27 -0.77 -8.33
C ASP A 57 -11.36 0.38 -9.35
N THR A 58 -10.49 1.38 -9.23
CA THR A 58 -10.45 2.54 -10.14
C THR A 58 -9.61 2.32 -11.40
N HIS A 59 -9.04 1.13 -11.57
CA HIS A 59 -8.18 0.76 -12.70
C HIS A 59 -6.96 1.69 -12.89
N VAL A 60 -6.46 2.30 -11.81
CA VAL A 60 -5.18 3.04 -11.81
C VAL A 60 -4.04 2.08 -12.14
N ASP A 61 -3.97 0.96 -11.43
CA ASP A 61 -3.12 -0.19 -11.73
C ASP A 61 -3.71 -1.40 -10.99
N ALA A 62 -4.45 -2.24 -11.72
CA ALA A 62 -5.12 -3.42 -11.18
C ALA A 62 -4.16 -4.50 -10.64
N THR A 63 -2.86 -4.34 -10.92
CA THR A 63 -1.81 -5.25 -10.45
C THR A 63 -0.93 -4.60 -9.39
N TRP A 64 -1.32 -3.45 -8.83
CA TRP A 64 -0.47 -2.74 -7.89
C TRP A 64 -0.48 -3.31 -6.46
N PRO A 65 0.68 -3.39 -5.79
CA PRO A 65 2.02 -3.27 -6.37
C PRO A 65 2.37 -4.53 -7.16
N ALA A 66 2.97 -4.37 -8.34
CA ALA A 66 3.25 -5.48 -9.23
C ALA A 66 4.23 -6.49 -8.59
N CYS A 67 3.88 -7.78 -8.64
CA CYS A 67 4.78 -8.84 -8.20
C CYS A 67 6.01 -8.92 -9.14
N PRO A 68 7.25 -8.77 -8.63
CA PRO A 68 8.45 -8.81 -9.46
C PRO A 68 8.83 -10.23 -9.92
N ARG A 69 8.15 -11.27 -9.42
CA ARG A 69 8.44 -12.66 -9.76
C ARG A 69 7.60 -13.16 -10.93
N HIS A 70 6.33 -12.77 -10.97
CA HIS A 70 5.37 -13.28 -11.97
C HIS A 70 4.81 -12.20 -12.88
N HIS A 71 4.86 -10.92 -12.47
CA HIS A 71 4.37 -9.76 -13.24
C HIS A 71 2.90 -9.85 -13.69
N LYS A 72 2.11 -10.75 -13.10
CA LYS A 72 0.72 -11.04 -13.49
C LYS A 72 -0.29 -10.83 -12.37
N HIS A 73 0.18 -10.57 -11.15
CA HIS A 73 -0.67 -10.40 -9.98
C HIS A 73 -0.10 -9.31 -9.06
N PRO A 74 -0.95 -8.66 -8.24
CA PRO A 74 -0.48 -7.75 -7.20
C PRO A 74 0.19 -8.52 -6.06
N LEU A 75 1.09 -7.85 -5.37
CA LEU A 75 1.49 -8.22 -4.02
C LEU A 75 0.38 -7.82 -3.05
N TRP A 76 0.17 -8.61 -2.00
CA TRP A 76 -0.84 -8.31 -0.97
C TRP A 76 -0.18 -7.88 0.33
N TYR A 77 -0.72 -6.85 0.97
CA TYR A 77 -0.21 -6.38 2.25
C TYR A 77 -0.61 -7.35 3.38
N ARG A 78 0.36 -7.76 4.19
CA ARG A 78 0.14 -8.57 5.40
C ARG A 78 1.30 -8.39 6.37
N ASP A 79 0.98 -8.17 7.64
CA ASP A 79 1.95 -8.12 8.75
C ASP A 79 3.15 -7.19 8.48
N GLY A 80 2.90 -5.99 7.92
CA GLY A 80 3.94 -4.99 7.68
C GLY A 80 4.75 -5.17 6.39
N ALA A 81 4.41 -6.16 5.55
CA ALA A 81 5.13 -6.45 4.31
C ALA A 81 4.20 -6.70 3.11
N TRP A 82 4.76 -6.58 1.92
CA TRP A 82 4.15 -6.96 0.65
C TRP A 82 4.47 -8.42 0.33
N TRP A 83 3.45 -9.23 0.10
CA TRP A 83 3.58 -10.67 -0.11
C TRP A 83 3.24 -11.10 -1.52
N CYS A 84 4.05 -12.00 -2.06
CA CYS A 84 3.63 -12.81 -3.20
C CYS A 84 2.72 -13.92 -2.69
N VAL A 85 1.47 -13.92 -3.12
CA VAL A 85 0.48 -14.92 -2.68
C VAL A 85 0.65 -16.28 -3.36
N GLU A 86 1.19 -16.31 -4.59
CA GLU A 86 1.48 -17.57 -5.28
C GLU A 86 2.63 -18.33 -4.63
N ASP A 87 3.72 -17.64 -4.27
CA ASP A 87 4.87 -18.25 -3.61
C ASP A 87 4.72 -18.33 -2.09
N GLY A 88 3.77 -17.59 -1.51
CA GLY A 88 3.57 -17.52 -0.08
C GLY A 88 4.72 -16.87 0.68
N VAL A 89 5.42 -15.89 0.10
CA VAL A 89 6.57 -15.22 0.75
C VAL A 89 6.50 -13.70 0.76
N ALA A 90 7.11 -13.10 1.78
CA ALA A 90 7.32 -11.65 1.84
C ALA A 90 8.36 -11.24 0.78
N VAL A 91 8.02 -10.21 0.00
CA VAL A 91 8.86 -9.68 -1.08
C VAL A 91 9.59 -8.42 -0.65
N ALA A 92 8.91 -7.52 0.07
CA ALA A 92 9.49 -6.29 0.60
C ALA A 92 8.71 -5.83 1.83
N ALA A 93 9.36 -5.15 2.78
CA ALA A 93 8.64 -4.46 3.83
C ALA A 93 7.89 -3.23 3.25
N LEU A 94 6.88 -2.75 3.97
CA LEU A 94 6.22 -1.49 3.59
C LEU A 94 7.22 -0.33 3.63
N GLY A 95 7.28 0.44 2.55
CA GLY A 95 8.24 1.53 2.33
C GLY A 95 9.56 1.09 1.70
N GLU A 96 9.66 -0.16 1.25
CA GLU A 96 10.87 -0.73 0.63
C GLU A 96 10.61 -1.25 -0.80
N LEU A 97 9.47 -0.93 -1.44
CA LEU A 97 9.28 -1.28 -2.84
C LEU A 97 10.30 -0.53 -3.72
N PRO A 98 10.95 -1.23 -4.67
CA PRO A 98 11.91 -0.60 -5.55
C PRO A 98 11.21 0.35 -6.52
N ALA A 99 11.90 1.42 -6.90
CA ALA A 99 11.41 2.33 -7.92
C ALA A 99 11.23 1.59 -9.26
N LYS A 100 10.08 1.79 -9.93
CA LYS A 100 9.93 1.35 -11.32
C LYS A 100 10.87 2.21 -12.17
N ARG A 101 11.75 1.55 -12.94
CA ARG A 101 12.66 2.21 -13.91
C ARG A 101 11.92 2.54 -15.20
#